data_AF-A0A7Y8HSU0-F1
#
_entry.id   AF-A0A7Y8HSU0-F1
#
_cell.length_a   1.000
_cell.length_b   1.000
_cell.length_c   1.000
_cell.angle_alpha   90.00
_cell.angle_beta   90.00
_cell.angle_gamma   90.00
#
_symmetry.space_group_name_H-M   'P 1'
#
loop_
_entity.id
_entity.type
_entity.pdbx_description
1 polymer ?
#
loop_
_entity_poly.entity_id
_entity_poly.type
_entity_poly.pdbx_seq_one_letter_code
_entity_poly.pdbx_strand_id
1 'polypeptide(L)'
;MNAPDSHDAVGIDIRWTDEASSRLERAPLFLRGMVRRLAEKKARELGYVEITGELLDQFKNQMMGGMGGESGIAEAAAAMAEGRLPWTAAAKERLSGVPEFMRGMIKQIAEEVAKKDGHLEVNIDLFTKVEAMGDIREASAASLPWTEGALARLQDKLKQSPPIAAEFVTDMLKRDTEDLAREKGIAQIDEQVLVQLWEEPQTRVPWTDEAWKRLQTSPDFVRSGIRKAAERRARKLGLKEIDSDHLTTFRNQAMMKAVKRIRAFGYNELTFEAFDTALERTKRLQGNEQAEKRLQEIRGHFADPDTKKPEGGTLGADLMDRFRRYLKGEGTL
;
A
#
# COMPACT_ATOMS: atom_id res chain seq x y z
N MET A 1 5.73 18.07 36.80
CA MET A 1 6.53 16.83 36.86
C MET A 1 6.00 15.93 35.76
N ASN A 2 6.61 16.00 34.57
CA ASN A 2 6.20 15.20 33.41
C ASN A 2 7.29 14.14 33.19
N ALA A 3 6.88 12.88 33.18
CA ALA A 3 7.73 11.78 32.75
C ALA A 3 7.97 11.89 31.24
N PRO A 4 9.22 11.74 30.76
CA PRO A 4 9.48 11.63 29.34
C PRO A 4 9.22 10.19 28.87
N ASP A 5 8.42 10.05 27.81
CA ASP A 5 8.32 8.83 27.01
C ASP A 5 9.70 8.51 26.40
N SER A 6 10.45 7.65 27.07
CA SER A 6 11.73 7.14 26.57
C SER A 6 11.53 5.81 25.84
N HIS A 7 11.11 5.90 24.57
CA HIS A 7 11.31 4.83 23.58
C HIS A 7 12.49 5.13 22.63
N ASP A 8 13.38 6.06 23.00
CA ASP A 8 14.75 6.06 22.50
C ASP A 8 15.52 4.95 23.21
N ALA A 9 15.32 3.73 22.73
CA ALA A 9 16.11 2.57 23.13
C ALA A 9 17.58 2.85 22.79
N VAL A 10 18.38 3.04 23.84
CA VAL A 10 19.85 2.97 23.94
C VAL A 10 20.54 2.80 22.58
N GLY A 11 21.25 3.84 22.13
CA GLY A 11 22.14 3.78 20.97
C GLY A 11 23.27 2.77 21.20
N ILE A 12 22.98 1.49 21.02
CA ILE A 12 23.99 0.43 20.93
C ILE A 12 24.71 0.67 19.61
N ASP A 13 25.95 1.13 19.71
CA ASP A 13 26.88 1.21 18.60
C ASP A 13 27.30 -0.21 18.21
N ILE A 14 26.76 -0.70 17.10
CA ILE A 14 26.96 -2.08 16.64
C ILE A 14 28.24 -2.11 15.81
N ARG A 15 29.26 -2.82 16.32
CA ARG A 15 30.55 -2.93 15.64
C ARG A 15 30.51 -4.04 14.60
N TRP A 16 31.18 -3.82 13.48
CA TRP A 16 31.38 -4.84 12.46
C TRP A 16 32.81 -5.31 12.50
N THR A 17 33.01 -6.63 12.53
CA THR A 17 34.34 -7.21 12.31
C THR A 17 34.79 -6.99 10.86
N ASP A 18 36.10 -6.99 10.63
CA ASP A 18 36.68 -6.91 9.28
C ASP A 18 36.17 -8.04 8.38
N GLU A 19 36.01 -9.23 8.97
CA GLU A 19 35.46 -10.40 8.29
C GLU A 19 34.00 -10.19 7.86
N ALA A 20 33.13 -9.71 8.77
CA ALA A 20 31.74 -9.43 8.45
C ALA A 20 31.60 -8.32 7.39
N SER A 21 32.45 -7.29 7.48
CA SER A 21 32.50 -6.20 6.49
C SER A 21 32.92 -6.71 5.12
N SER A 22 33.97 -7.54 5.04
CA SER A 22 34.41 -8.14 3.77
C SER A 22 33.33 -9.04 3.15
N ARG A 23 32.60 -9.81 3.98
CA ARG A 23 31.48 -10.63 3.52
C ARG A 23 30.32 -9.78 2.99
N LEU A 24 30.02 -8.66 3.64
CA LEU A 24 29.02 -7.71 3.17
C LEU A 24 29.43 -7.07 1.83
N GLU A 25 30.71 -6.77 1.64
CA GLU A 25 31.23 -6.22 0.38
C GLU A 25 31.13 -7.19 -0.80
N ARG A 26 31.11 -8.50 -0.54
CA ARG A 26 30.84 -9.51 -1.59
C ARG A 26 29.39 -9.48 -2.08
N ALA A 27 28.46 -8.93 -1.29
CA ALA A 27 27.08 -8.76 -1.73
C ALA A 27 26.99 -7.65 -2.79
N PRO A 28 26.06 -7.78 -3.77
CA PRO A 28 25.78 -6.72 -4.72
C PRO A 28 25.51 -5.38 -4.04
N LEU A 29 26.02 -4.28 -4.63
CA LEU A 29 26.00 -2.93 -4.05
C LEU A 29 24.62 -2.51 -3.52
N PHE A 30 23.55 -2.79 -4.27
CA PHE A 30 22.19 -2.43 -3.90
C PHE A 30 21.63 -3.22 -2.69
N LEU A 31 22.20 -4.40 -2.36
CA LEU A 31 21.83 -5.18 -1.18
C LEU A 31 22.65 -4.78 0.05
N ARG A 32 23.86 -4.25 -0.10
CA ARG A 32 24.77 -3.98 1.03
C ARG A 32 24.13 -3.13 2.11
N GLY A 33 23.48 -2.03 1.72
CA GLY A 33 22.80 -1.15 2.67
C GLY A 33 21.66 -1.83 3.41
N MET A 34 20.90 -2.69 2.73
CA MET A 34 19.79 -3.45 3.32
C MET A 34 20.30 -4.55 4.26
N VAL A 35 21.29 -5.34 3.81
CA VAL A 35 21.90 -6.42 4.60
C VAL A 35 22.57 -5.85 5.86
N ARG A 36 23.27 -4.72 5.74
CA ARG A 36 23.85 -3.99 6.88
C ARG A 36 22.77 -3.63 7.90
N ARG A 37 21.73 -2.93 7.45
CA ARG A 37 20.64 -2.45 8.33
C ARG A 37 19.90 -3.60 9.00
N LEU A 38 19.66 -4.71 8.29
CA LEU A 38 19.01 -5.88 8.86
C LEU A 38 19.89 -6.57 9.89
N ALA A 39 21.17 -6.79 9.56
CA ALA A 39 22.11 -7.42 10.48
C ALA A 39 22.22 -6.59 11.77
N GLU A 40 22.28 -5.27 11.66
CA GLU A 40 22.25 -4.34 12.79
C GLU A 40 20.92 -4.39 13.57
N LYS A 41 19.78 -4.37 12.88
CA LYS A 41 18.46 -4.48 13.53
C LYS A 41 18.35 -5.78 14.33
N LYS A 42 18.72 -6.91 13.73
CA LYS A 42 18.61 -8.24 14.34
C LYS A 42 19.65 -8.45 15.45
N ALA A 43 20.85 -7.88 15.29
CA ALA A 43 21.83 -7.80 16.37
C ALA A 43 21.26 -7.02 17.57
N ARG A 44 20.59 -5.88 17.33
CA ARG A 44 19.91 -5.10 18.38
C ARG A 44 18.79 -5.89 19.07
N GLU A 45 17.96 -6.61 18.31
CA GLU A 45 16.87 -7.45 18.82
C GLU A 45 17.38 -8.62 19.70
N LEU A 46 18.52 -9.21 19.34
CA LEU A 46 19.13 -10.33 20.05
C LEU A 46 20.15 -9.89 21.12
N GLY A 47 20.36 -8.58 21.29
CA GLY A 47 21.29 -8.02 22.28
C GLY A 47 22.77 -8.13 21.90
N TYR A 48 23.10 -8.39 20.63
CA TYR A 48 24.46 -8.40 20.13
C TYR A 48 24.98 -6.97 19.88
N VAL A 49 26.19 -6.70 20.36
CA VAL A 49 26.92 -5.42 20.19
C VAL A 49 27.94 -5.49 19.04
N GLU A 50 28.18 -6.68 18.50
CA GLU A 50 29.16 -6.93 17.44
C GLU A 50 28.59 -7.92 16.41
N ILE A 51 28.78 -7.63 15.12
CA ILE A 51 28.42 -8.48 14.00
C ILE A 51 29.67 -9.19 13.48
N THR A 52 29.70 -10.51 13.64
CA THR A 52 30.76 -11.40 13.18
C THR A 52 30.38 -12.11 11.87
N GLY A 53 31.37 -12.67 11.16
CA GLY A 53 31.12 -13.49 9.98
C GLY A 53 30.22 -14.69 10.28
N GLU A 54 30.40 -15.32 11.45
CA GLU A 54 29.56 -16.41 11.94
C GLU A 54 28.13 -15.98 12.22
N LEU A 55 27.91 -14.79 12.79
CA LEU A 55 26.57 -14.27 13.03
C LEU A 55 25.82 -14.02 11.72
N LEU A 56 26.54 -13.53 10.69
CA LEU A 56 25.99 -13.42 9.34
C LEU A 56 25.64 -14.79 8.75
N ASP A 57 26.47 -15.82 8.98
CA ASP A 57 26.17 -17.19 8.54
C ASP A 57 25.00 -17.80 9.29
N GLN A 58 24.84 -17.53 10.58
CA GLN A 58 23.68 -17.96 11.35
C GLN A 58 22.40 -17.28 10.84
N PHE A 59 22.45 -15.96 10.57
CA PHE A 59 21.33 -15.25 9.97
C PHE A 59 21.01 -15.79 8.59
N LYS A 60 22.03 -16.05 7.77
CA LYS A 60 21.90 -16.70 6.47
C LYS A 60 21.26 -18.08 6.62
N ASN A 61 21.76 -18.97 7.47
CA ASN A 61 21.26 -20.33 7.61
C ASN A 61 19.84 -20.37 8.19
N GLN A 62 19.52 -19.49 9.14
CA GLN A 62 18.16 -19.34 9.66
C GLN A 62 17.18 -18.86 8.58
N MET A 63 17.65 -18.06 7.61
CA MET A 63 16.83 -17.61 6.48
C MET A 63 16.82 -18.63 5.31
N MET A 64 17.92 -19.34 5.06
CA MET A 64 18.08 -20.28 3.96
C MET A 64 17.51 -21.69 4.27
N GLY A 65 17.29 -22.03 5.55
CA GLY A 65 16.70 -23.31 5.97
C GLY A 65 15.26 -23.52 5.48
N GLY A 66 14.56 -22.46 5.08
CA GLY A 66 13.21 -22.52 4.48
C GLY A 66 13.17 -22.58 2.95
N MET A 67 14.32 -22.52 2.27
CA MET A 67 14.40 -22.34 0.81
C MET A 67 14.46 -23.66 -0.01
N GLY A 68 14.03 -24.80 0.52
CA GLY A 68 13.76 -25.97 -0.33
C GLY A 68 14.97 -26.74 -0.88
N GLY A 69 16.10 -26.76 -0.15
CA GLY A 69 17.29 -27.55 -0.51
C GLY A 69 18.25 -26.87 -1.49
N GLU A 70 19.23 -27.62 -2.03
CA GLU A 70 20.32 -27.08 -2.88
C GLU A 70 19.85 -26.34 -4.13
N SER A 71 18.75 -26.79 -4.75
CA SER A 71 18.18 -26.13 -5.95
C SER A 71 17.62 -24.75 -5.63
N GLY A 72 16.97 -24.57 -4.47
CA GLY A 72 16.49 -23.27 -4.03
C GLY A 72 17.61 -22.32 -3.61
N ILE A 73 18.75 -22.84 -3.16
CA ILE A 73 19.96 -22.05 -2.90
C ILE A 73 20.53 -21.45 -4.20
N ALA A 74 20.60 -22.25 -5.27
CA ALA A 74 21.09 -21.77 -6.57
C ALA A 74 20.16 -20.70 -7.17
N GLU A 75 18.85 -20.91 -7.09
CA GLU A 75 17.86 -19.94 -7.58
C GLU A 75 17.88 -18.64 -6.75
N ALA A 76 18.06 -18.75 -5.43
CA ALA A 76 18.21 -17.59 -4.56
C ALA A 76 19.47 -16.78 -4.88
N ALA A 77 20.60 -17.46 -5.13
CA ALA A 77 21.84 -16.82 -5.55
C ALA A 77 21.67 -16.08 -6.89
N ALA A 78 20.96 -16.69 -7.86
CA ALA A 78 20.65 -16.04 -9.14
C ALA A 78 19.76 -14.80 -8.96
N ALA A 79 18.67 -14.91 -8.17
CA ALA A 79 17.79 -13.78 -7.88
C ALA A 79 18.54 -12.62 -7.19
N MET A 80 19.40 -12.96 -6.21
CA MET A 80 20.24 -11.98 -5.52
C MET A 80 21.26 -11.33 -6.46
N ALA A 81 21.84 -12.08 -7.40
CA ALA A 81 22.73 -11.52 -8.42
C ALA A 81 22.01 -10.52 -9.34
N GLU A 82 20.71 -10.73 -9.60
CA GLU A 82 19.89 -9.91 -10.49
C GLU A 82 19.32 -8.63 -9.88
N GLY A 83 19.40 -8.38 -8.57
CA GLY A 83 18.64 -7.26 -7.99
C GLY A 83 17.54 -7.64 -7.00
N ARG A 84 17.17 -8.92 -6.97
CA ARG A 84 15.87 -9.37 -6.48
C ARG A 84 15.99 -10.08 -5.15
N LEU A 85 14.92 -9.99 -4.38
CA LEU A 85 14.81 -10.77 -3.15
C LEU A 85 14.46 -12.21 -3.52
N PRO A 86 15.15 -13.21 -2.94
CA PRO A 86 14.75 -14.60 -3.07
C PRO A 86 13.36 -14.82 -2.45
N TRP A 87 12.65 -15.82 -2.97
CA TRP A 87 11.33 -16.24 -2.47
C TRP A 87 11.41 -17.68 -2.02
N THR A 88 10.83 -17.98 -0.87
CA THR A 88 10.68 -19.37 -0.40
C THR A 88 9.75 -20.15 -1.31
N ALA A 89 9.92 -21.48 -1.37
CA ALA A 89 9.05 -22.35 -2.16
C ALA A 89 7.56 -22.20 -1.77
N ALA A 90 7.26 -22.15 -0.47
CA ALA A 90 5.91 -21.93 0.04
C ALA A 90 5.30 -20.59 -0.40
N ALA A 91 6.08 -19.49 -0.39
CA ALA A 91 5.59 -18.20 -0.86
C ALA A 91 5.34 -18.18 -2.38
N LYS A 92 6.18 -18.87 -3.17
CA LYS A 92 5.97 -19.02 -4.63
C LYS A 92 4.72 -19.83 -4.94
N GLU A 93 4.50 -20.94 -4.24
CA GLU A 93 3.30 -21.75 -4.37
C GLU A 93 2.05 -20.96 -3.98
N ARG A 94 2.12 -20.18 -2.90
CA ARG A 94 1.02 -19.31 -2.49
C ARG A 94 0.72 -18.24 -3.55
N LEU A 95 1.75 -17.64 -4.16
CA LEU A 95 1.60 -16.67 -5.25
C LEU A 95 1.04 -17.31 -6.54
N SER A 96 1.36 -18.57 -6.83
CA SER A 96 0.84 -19.27 -8.02
C SER A 96 -0.68 -19.52 -7.92
N GLY A 97 -1.24 -19.57 -6.71
CA GLY A 97 -2.70 -19.61 -6.50
C GLY A 97 -3.43 -18.29 -6.80
N VAL A 98 -2.70 -17.20 -7.09
CA VAL A 98 -3.30 -15.90 -7.48
C VAL A 98 -3.50 -15.86 -9.00
N PRO A 99 -4.57 -15.23 -9.51
CA PRO A 99 -4.70 -14.90 -10.93
C PRO A 99 -3.46 -14.23 -11.53
N GLU A 100 -3.06 -14.69 -12.73
CA GLU A 100 -1.78 -14.35 -13.35
C GLU A 100 -1.54 -12.84 -13.48
N PHE A 101 -2.56 -12.10 -13.90
CA PHE A 101 -2.45 -10.65 -14.08
C PHE A 101 -2.08 -9.90 -12.79
N MET A 102 -2.43 -10.43 -11.61
CA MET A 102 -2.09 -9.83 -10.31
C MET A 102 -0.74 -10.29 -9.76
N ARG A 103 -0.19 -11.42 -10.22
CA ARG A 103 1.02 -12.02 -9.62
C ARG A 103 2.23 -11.08 -9.63
N GLY A 104 2.50 -10.43 -10.76
CA GLY A 104 3.63 -9.50 -10.89
C GLY A 104 3.52 -8.32 -9.92
N MET A 105 2.32 -7.78 -9.78
CA MET A 105 2.04 -6.70 -8.84
C MET A 105 2.16 -7.14 -7.38
N ILE A 106 1.57 -8.28 -6.99
CA ILE A 106 1.69 -8.78 -5.61
C ILE A 106 3.16 -9.11 -5.29
N LYS A 107 3.90 -9.67 -6.26
CA LYS A 107 5.34 -9.93 -6.14
C LYS A 107 6.11 -8.64 -5.82
N GLN A 108 5.91 -7.59 -6.60
CA GLN A 108 6.54 -6.30 -6.36
C GLN A 108 6.18 -5.71 -4.99
N ILE A 109 4.89 -5.76 -4.59
CA ILE A 109 4.46 -5.29 -3.26
C ILE A 109 5.18 -6.06 -2.15
N ALA A 110 5.25 -7.39 -2.25
CA ALA A 110 5.91 -8.21 -1.25
C ALA A 110 7.41 -7.91 -1.16
N GLU A 111 8.09 -7.72 -2.29
CA GLU A 111 9.51 -7.35 -2.32
C GLU A 111 9.76 -5.96 -1.73
N GLU A 112 8.89 -4.99 -1.99
CA GLU A 112 8.99 -3.66 -1.36
C GLU A 112 8.77 -3.70 0.15
N VAL A 113 7.77 -4.46 0.61
CA VAL A 113 7.51 -4.65 2.05
C VAL A 113 8.70 -5.34 2.71
N ALA A 114 9.25 -6.38 2.08
CA ALA A 114 10.46 -7.04 2.54
C ALA A 114 11.64 -6.06 2.64
N LYS A 115 11.93 -5.27 1.58
CA LYS A 115 13.00 -4.26 1.57
C LYS A 115 12.82 -3.20 2.65
N LYS A 116 11.58 -2.74 2.87
CA LYS A 116 11.24 -1.73 3.87
C LYS A 116 11.46 -2.26 5.30
N ASP A 117 10.92 -3.44 5.60
CA ASP A 117 10.99 -4.04 6.93
C ASP A 117 12.36 -4.70 7.20
N GLY A 118 13.18 -4.81 6.15
CA GLY A 118 14.55 -5.29 6.16
C GLY A 118 14.72 -6.78 5.84
N HIS A 119 13.68 -7.50 5.45
CA HIS A 119 13.77 -8.94 5.18
C HIS A 119 14.67 -9.25 3.96
N LEU A 120 15.49 -10.30 4.07
CA LEU A 120 16.35 -10.75 2.95
C LEU A 120 15.64 -11.71 2.00
N GLU A 121 14.40 -12.07 2.27
CA GLU A 121 13.60 -12.93 1.42
C GLU A 121 12.11 -12.64 1.58
N VAL A 122 11.33 -13.12 0.61
CA VAL A 122 9.88 -13.23 0.74
C VAL A 122 9.52 -14.64 1.17
N ASN A 123 9.30 -14.80 2.48
CA ASN A 123 8.80 -16.03 3.08
C ASN A 123 7.27 -16.03 3.22
N ILE A 124 6.71 -17.16 3.64
CA ILE A 124 5.25 -17.34 3.75
C ILE A 124 4.61 -16.40 4.79
N ASP A 125 5.32 -16.09 5.88
CA ASP A 125 4.84 -15.20 6.93
C ASP A 125 4.77 -13.75 6.44
N LEU A 126 5.83 -13.27 5.78
CA LEU A 126 5.85 -11.97 5.14
C LEU A 126 4.77 -11.90 4.06
N PHE A 127 4.62 -12.94 3.25
CA PHE A 127 3.59 -12.97 2.21
C PHE A 127 2.19 -12.91 2.81
N THR A 128 1.95 -13.60 3.93
CA THR A 128 0.69 -13.55 4.68
C THR A 128 0.44 -12.14 5.25
N LYS A 129 1.47 -11.47 5.79
CA LYS A 129 1.39 -10.07 6.21
C LYS A 129 1.02 -9.14 5.05
N VAL A 130 1.60 -9.36 3.87
CA VAL A 130 1.28 -8.61 2.64
C VAL A 130 -0.19 -8.84 2.23
N GLU A 131 -0.67 -10.08 2.24
CA GLU A 131 -2.08 -10.38 2.00
C GLU A 131 -2.99 -9.65 3.02
N ALA A 132 -2.60 -9.64 4.29
CA ALA A 132 -3.33 -8.97 5.38
C ALA A 132 -3.33 -7.43 5.26
N MET A 133 -2.44 -6.80 4.48
CA MET A 133 -2.53 -5.36 4.19
C MET A 133 -3.84 -4.99 3.49
N GLY A 134 -4.44 -5.92 2.75
CA GLY A 134 -5.78 -5.76 2.17
C GLY A 134 -6.92 -5.93 3.19
N ASP A 135 -6.63 -6.52 4.37
CA ASP A 135 -7.56 -6.66 5.51
C ASP A 135 -7.55 -5.45 6.44
N ILE A 136 -6.94 -4.34 6.03
CA ILE A 136 -7.26 -3.04 6.63
C ILE A 136 -8.72 -2.70 6.23
N ARG A 137 -9.65 -3.46 6.79
CA ARG A 137 -10.79 -2.90 7.48
C ARG A 137 -10.17 -1.83 8.36
N GLU A 138 -10.44 -0.57 8.03
CA GLU A 138 -10.66 0.38 9.12
C GLU A 138 -11.55 -0.41 10.06
N ALA A 139 -11.01 -0.80 11.22
CA ALA A 139 -11.74 -1.60 12.18
C ALA A 139 -13.12 -0.96 12.20
N SER A 140 -14.15 -1.76 11.91
CA SER A 140 -15.53 -1.28 11.90
C SER A 140 -15.83 -0.89 13.34
N ALA A 141 -15.30 0.25 13.76
CA ALA A 141 -15.58 0.87 15.01
C ALA A 141 -17.09 1.03 15.00
N ALA A 142 -17.71 0.71 16.12
CA ALA A 142 -19.15 0.86 16.25
C ALA A 142 -19.53 2.25 15.75
N SER A 143 -20.59 2.30 14.93
CA SER A 143 -21.15 3.58 14.50
C SER A 143 -21.44 4.41 15.73
N LEU A 144 -21.01 5.67 15.72
CA LEU A 144 -21.31 6.56 16.83
C LEU A 144 -22.82 6.85 16.83
N PRO A 145 -23.44 7.10 17.99
CA PRO A 145 -24.82 7.57 18.03
C PRO A 145 -24.93 8.95 17.36
N TRP A 146 -25.95 9.13 16.51
CA TRP A 146 -26.30 10.41 15.88
C TRP A 146 -27.64 10.90 16.42
N THR A 147 -27.74 12.20 16.72
CA THR A 147 -29.04 12.82 17.05
C THR A 147 -29.92 12.96 15.80
N GLU A 148 -31.23 13.10 16.00
CA GLU A 148 -32.18 13.34 14.91
C GLU A 148 -31.84 14.62 14.14
N GLY A 149 -31.45 15.70 14.81
CA GLY A 149 -31.09 16.93 14.12
C GLY A 149 -29.76 16.84 13.37
N ALA A 150 -28.78 16.06 13.85
CA ALA A 150 -27.56 15.78 13.10
C ALA A 150 -27.86 14.99 11.80
N LEU A 151 -28.77 14.01 11.89
CA LEU A 151 -29.24 13.26 10.71
C LEU A 151 -30.01 14.15 9.73
N ALA A 152 -30.85 15.07 10.22
CA ALA A 152 -31.57 16.03 9.38
C ALA A 152 -30.61 16.94 8.60
N ARG A 153 -29.57 17.46 9.27
CA ARG A 153 -28.52 18.28 8.62
C ARG A 153 -27.72 17.50 7.59
N LEU A 154 -27.42 16.23 7.86
CA LEU A 154 -26.79 15.34 6.89
C LEU A 154 -27.68 15.18 5.64
N GLN A 155 -28.98 14.96 5.82
CA GLN A 155 -29.94 14.87 4.71
C GLN A 155 -30.03 16.18 3.91
N ASP A 156 -30.00 17.34 4.58
CA ASP A 156 -30.01 18.63 3.88
C ASP A 156 -28.79 18.81 2.97
N LYS A 157 -27.60 18.39 3.42
CA LYS A 157 -26.39 18.42 2.58
C LYS A 157 -26.48 17.46 1.40
N LEU A 158 -27.15 16.32 1.59
CA LEU A 158 -27.36 15.33 0.53
C LEU A 158 -28.33 15.80 -0.56
N LYS A 159 -29.20 16.78 -0.30
CA LYS A 159 -30.06 17.39 -1.34
C LYS A 159 -29.24 18.03 -2.47
N GLN A 160 -27.98 18.38 -2.21
CA GLN A 160 -27.05 18.91 -3.21
C GLN A 160 -26.35 17.80 -4.01
N SER A 161 -26.52 16.53 -3.61
CA SER A 161 -25.91 15.37 -4.26
C SER A 161 -26.90 14.70 -5.22
N PRO A 162 -26.44 14.13 -6.34
CA PRO A 162 -27.30 13.35 -7.23
C PRO A 162 -27.96 12.17 -6.47
N PRO A 163 -29.26 11.88 -6.67
CA PRO A 163 -29.98 10.82 -5.95
C PRO A 163 -29.30 9.45 -6.01
N ILE A 164 -28.67 9.13 -7.14
CA ILE A 164 -27.99 7.86 -7.37
C ILE A 164 -26.71 7.68 -6.54
N ALA A 165 -26.10 8.79 -6.13
CA ALA A 165 -24.94 8.81 -5.25
C ALA A 165 -25.32 9.08 -3.79
N ALA A 166 -26.60 9.32 -3.48
CA ALA A 166 -27.03 9.75 -2.15
C ALA A 166 -26.62 8.76 -1.06
N GLU A 167 -26.89 7.46 -1.23
CA GLU A 167 -26.46 6.43 -0.26
C GLU A 167 -24.93 6.40 -0.09
N PHE A 168 -24.17 6.49 -1.19
CA PHE A 168 -22.71 6.51 -1.15
C PHE A 168 -22.17 7.73 -0.41
N VAL A 169 -22.67 8.92 -0.74
CA VAL A 169 -22.25 10.17 -0.10
C VAL A 169 -22.69 10.18 1.35
N THR A 170 -23.85 9.60 1.68
CA THR A 170 -24.31 9.42 3.07
C THR A 170 -23.32 8.58 3.85
N ASP A 171 -23.01 7.39 3.35
CA ASP A 171 -22.07 6.47 3.98
C ASP A 171 -20.68 7.06 4.14
N MET A 172 -20.20 7.77 3.11
CA MET A 172 -18.91 8.44 3.14
C MET A 172 -18.90 9.57 4.17
N LEU A 173 -19.90 10.46 4.15
CA LEU A 173 -19.99 11.57 5.09
C LEU A 173 -20.17 11.11 6.53
N LYS A 174 -20.96 10.05 6.77
CA LYS A 174 -21.10 9.47 8.11
C LYS A 174 -19.76 8.93 8.61
N ARG A 175 -19.09 8.08 7.82
CA ARG A 175 -17.79 7.52 8.20
C ARG A 175 -16.75 8.62 8.43
N ASP A 176 -16.66 9.58 7.53
CA ASP A 176 -15.70 10.69 7.64
C ASP A 176 -15.98 11.54 8.90
N THR A 177 -17.27 11.79 9.20
CA THR A 177 -17.66 12.54 10.41
C THR A 177 -17.36 11.75 11.68
N GLU A 178 -17.68 10.46 11.72
CA GLU A 178 -17.40 9.61 12.87
C GLU A 178 -15.89 9.45 13.11
N ASP A 179 -15.10 9.34 12.05
CA ASP A 179 -13.64 9.28 12.15
C ASP A 179 -13.08 10.57 12.77
N LEU A 180 -13.52 11.74 12.28
CA LEU A 180 -13.11 13.04 12.85
C LEU A 180 -13.57 13.21 14.31
N ALA A 181 -14.77 12.73 14.64
CA ALA A 181 -15.29 12.75 15.99
C ALA A 181 -14.43 11.89 16.92
N ARG A 182 -14.07 10.67 16.49
CA ARG A 182 -13.17 9.78 17.26
C ARG A 182 -11.79 10.40 17.47
N GLU A 183 -11.22 11.03 16.45
CA GLU A 183 -9.94 11.75 16.56
C GLU A 183 -10.00 12.85 17.63
N LYS A 184 -11.16 13.48 17.83
CA LYS A 184 -11.39 14.51 18.85
C LYS A 184 -11.95 13.96 20.18
N GLY A 185 -12.06 12.64 20.34
CA GLY A 185 -12.60 12.01 21.55
C GLY A 185 -14.10 12.20 21.76
N ILE A 186 -14.84 12.51 20.69
CA ILE A 186 -16.28 12.77 20.72
C ILE A 186 -17.05 11.45 20.61
N ALA A 187 -17.93 11.19 21.57
CA ALA A 187 -18.69 9.94 21.68
C ALA A 187 -20.06 9.96 20.98
N GLN A 188 -20.60 11.13 20.64
CA GLN A 188 -21.90 11.30 20.02
C GLN A 188 -21.87 12.44 18.99
N ILE A 189 -22.55 12.26 17.86
CA ILE A 189 -22.68 13.28 16.82
C ILE A 189 -24.03 14.00 16.99
N ASP A 190 -23.99 15.21 17.56
CA ASP A 190 -25.12 16.12 17.61
C ASP A 190 -25.02 17.22 16.52
N GLU A 191 -26.00 18.14 16.47
CA GLU A 191 -26.01 19.21 15.47
C GLU A 191 -24.79 20.14 15.58
N GLN A 192 -24.34 20.42 16.80
CA GLN A 192 -23.24 21.36 17.04
C GLN A 192 -21.90 20.72 16.66
N VAL A 193 -21.69 19.46 17.07
CA VAL A 193 -20.55 18.64 16.67
C VAL A 193 -20.49 18.54 15.15
N LEU A 194 -21.61 18.24 14.48
CA LEU A 194 -21.62 18.10 13.02
C LEU A 194 -21.19 19.40 12.31
N VAL A 195 -21.71 20.54 12.75
CA VAL A 195 -21.34 21.85 12.21
C VAL A 195 -19.86 22.13 12.47
N GLN A 196 -19.39 21.94 13.71
CA GLN A 196 -18.00 22.13 14.08
C GLN A 196 -17.07 21.28 13.19
N LEU A 197 -17.34 19.99 13.07
CA LEU A 197 -16.51 19.06 12.29
C LEU A 197 -16.48 19.39 10.79
N TRP A 198 -17.54 20.00 10.25
CA TRP A 198 -17.66 20.31 8.83
C TRP A 198 -17.17 21.71 8.46
N GLU A 199 -17.25 22.66 9.38
CA GLU A 199 -16.79 24.03 9.18
C GLU A 199 -15.33 24.24 9.61
N GLU A 200 -14.82 23.41 10.52
CA GLU A 200 -13.43 23.49 10.96
C GLU A 200 -12.47 23.19 9.79
N PRO A 201 -11.56 24.12 9.44
CA PRO A 201 -10.59 23.88 8.39
C PRO A 201 -9.75 22.64 8.72
N GLN A 202 -9.79 21.64 7.86
CA GLN A 202 -8.99 20.44 8.07
C GLN A 202 -7.50 20.81 8.10
N THR A 203 -6.79 20.33 9.12
CA THR A 203 -5.34 20.49 9.22
C THR A 203 -4.68 19.92 7.97
N ARG A 204 -3.98 20.79 7.24
CA ARG A 204 -3.20 20.37 6.07
C ARG A 204 -2.01 19.57 6.57
N VAL A 205 -1.86 18.36 6.04
CA VAL A 205 -0.64 17.58 6.25
C VAL A 205 0.39 18.05 5.23
N PRO A 206 1.56 18.57 5.66
CA PRO A 206 2.62 18.96 4.74
C PRO A 206 3.16 17.76 3.96
N TRP A 207 3.71 18.03 2.79
CA TRP A 207 4.32 17.04 1.91
C TRP A 207 5.79 17.39 1.75
N THR A 208 6.64 16.37 1.73
CA THR A 208 8.02 16.54 1.27
C THR A 208 8.04 16.88 -0.22
N ASP A 209 9.07 17.58 -0.68
CA ASP A 209 9.22 17.94 -2.10
C ASP A 209 9.26 16.70 -3.01
N GLU A 210 9.88 15.61 -2.55
CA GLU A 210 9.95 14.36 -3.29
C GLU A 210 8.55 13.73 -3.44
N ALA A 211 7.80 13.62 -2.34
CA ALA A 211 6.44 13.08 -2.37
C ALA A 211 5.51 13.93 -3.23
N TRP A 212 5.65 15.25 -3.18
CA TRP A 212 4.88 16.17 -4.01
C TRP A 212 5.19 15.99 -5.49
N LYS A 213 6.48 15.93 -5.87
CA LYS A 213 6.90 15.66 -7.26
C LYS A 213 6.36 14.32 -7.75
N ARG A 214 6.41 13.27 -6.92
CA ARG A 214 5.85 11.95 -7.24
C ARG A 214 4.34 11.98 -7.44
N LEU A 215 3.60 12.79 -6.68
CA LEU A 215 2.17 12.98 -6.93
C LEU A 215 1.91 13.64 -8.30
N GLN A 216 2.77 14.57 -8.73
CA GLN A 216 2.62 15.24 -10.03
C GLN A 216 2.79 14.30 -11.23
N THR A 217 3.51 13.18 -11.07
CA THR A 217 3.65 12.18 -12.15
C THR A 217 2.36 11.38 -12.40
N SER A 218 1.36 11.48 -11.52
CA SER A 218 0.06 10.84 -11.72
C SER A 218 -0.81 11.63 -12.70
N PRO A 219 -1.67 10.98 -13.52
CA PRO A 219 -2.58 11.66 -14.43
C PRO A 219 -3.55 12.61 -13.71
N ASP A 220 -3.93 13.71 -14.37
CA ASP A 220 -4.78 14.78 -13.82
C ASP A 220 -6.07 14.25 -13.18
N PHE A 221 -6.75 13.32 -13.88
CA PHE A 221 -8.05 12.77 -13.47
C PHE A 221 -8.00 11.96 -12.17
N VAL A 222 -6.83 11.41 -11.78
CA VAL A 222 -6.64 10.71 -10.50
C VAL A 222 -5.84 11.52 -9.48
N ARG A 223 -5.04 12.50 -9.89
CA ARG A 223 -4.10 13.22 -9.00
C ARG A 223 -4.79 13.85 -7.79
N SER A 224 -5.90 14.55 -8.01
CA SER A 224 -6.68 15.17 -6.93
C SER A 224 -7.25 14.13 -5.96
N GLY A 225 -7.69 12.98 -6.49
CA GLY A 225 -8.17 11.85 -5.69
C GLY A 225 -7.06 11.22 -4.83
N ILE A 226 -5.89 10.97 -5.43
CA ILE A 226 -4.72 10.42 -4.74
C ILE A 226 -4.28 11.36 -3.61
N ARG A 227 -4.21 12.66 -3.88
CA ARG A 227 -3.86 13.68 -2.87
C ARG A 227 -4.80 13.62 -1.67
N LYS A 228 -6.11 13.70 -1.91
CA LYS A 228 -7.13 13.68 -0.84
C LYS A 228 -7.07 12.38 -0.04
N ALA A 229 -6.89 11.25 -0.71
CA ALA A 229 -6.78 9.94 -0.05
C ALA A 229 -5.52 9.84 0.82
N ALA A 230 -4.36 10.32 0.33
CA ALA A 230 -3.11 10.33 1.07
C ALA A 230 -3.17 11.25 2.30
N GLU A 231 -3.67 12.48 2.14
CA GLU A 231 -3.85 13.44 3.26
C GLU A 231 -4.80 12.88 4.32
N ARG A 232 -5.92 12.28 3.91
CA ARG A 232 -6.86 11.61 4.82
C ARG A 232 -6.18 10.50 5.60
N ARG A 233 -5.43 9.65 4.89
CA ARG A 233 -4.73 8.53 5.51
C ARG A 233 -3.65 8.99 6.48
N ALA A 234 -2.94 10.06 6.15
CA ALA A 234 -1.92 10.66 6.98
C ALA A 234 -2.50 11.22 8.28
N ARG A 235 -3.64 11.94 8.22
CA ARG A 235 -4.35 12.42 9.42
C ARG A 235 -4.75 11.27 10.34
N LYS A 236 -5.36 10.22 9.77
CA LYS A 236 -5.78 9.03 10.52
C LYS A 236 -4.63 8.29 11.20
N LEU A 237 -3.42 8.39 10.64
CA LEU A 237 -2.21 7.80 11.21
C LEU A 237 -1.44 8.79 12.10
N GLY A 238 -1.93 10.01 12.29
CA GLY A 238 -1.26 11.06 13.06
C GLY A 238 0.07 11.51 12.46
N LEU A 239 0.26 11.34 11.15
CA LEU A 239 1.52 11.71 10.49
C LEU A 239 1.67 13.23 10.44
N LYS A 240 2.85 13.71 10.82
CA LYS A 240 3.19 15.14 10.75
C LYS A 240 3.46 15.62 9.34
N GLU A 241 3.88 14.71 8.45
CA GLU A 241 4.18 14.99 7.04
C GLU A 241 3.99 13.74 6.18
N ILE A 242 3.85 13.94 4.86
CA ILE A 242 3.77 12.87 3.86
C ILE A 242 5.09 12.84 3.06
N ASP A 243 5.80 11.73 3.16
CA ASP A 243 6.98 11.42 2.37
C ASP A 243 6.72 10.34 1.29
N SER A 244 7.76 10.03 0.51
CA SER A 244 7.70 9.04 -0.57
C SER A 244 7.41 7.62 -0.06
N ASP A 245 7.90 7.26 1.13
CA ASP A 245 7.69 5.94 1.73
C ASP A 245 6.25 5.76 2.23
N HIS A 246 5.65 6.82 2.75
CA HIS A 246 4.23 6.86 3.07
C HIS A 246 3.38 6.62 1.82
N LEU A 247 3.70 7.25 0.68
CA LEU A 247 2.97 7.02 -0.58
C LEU A 247 3.08 5.59 -1.07
N THR A 248 4.28 4.99 -1.00
CA THR A 248 4.50 3.57 -1.31
C THR A 248 3.63 2.68 -0.42
N THR A 249 3.59 2.97 0.88
CA THR A 249 2.79 2.21 1.85
C THR A 249 1.30 2.33 1.55
N PHE A 250 0.80 3.54 1.31
CA PHE A 250 -0.62 3.79 1.01
C PHE A 250 -1.05 3.12 -0.30
N ARG A 251 -0.21 3.23 -1.34
CA ARG A 251 -0.42 2.52 -2.61
C ARG A 251 -0.52 1.02 -2.40
N ASN A 252 0.43 0.42 -1.68
CA ASN A 252 0.46 -1.04 -1.47
C ASN A 252 -0.80 -1.53 -0.73
N GLN A 253 -1.23 -0.81 0.31
CA GLN A 253 -2.48 -1.10 1.01
C GLN A 253 -3.70 -1.00 0.08
N ALA A 254 -3.78 0.07 -0.72
CA ALA A 254 -4.88 0.26 -1.68
C ALA A 254 -4.92 -0.86 -2.74
N MET A 255 -3.77 -1.27 -3.27
CA MET A 255 -3.68 -2.36 -4.24
C MET A 255 -4.07 -3.71 -3.65
N MET A 256 -3.58 -4.05 -2.45
CA MET A 256 -3.97 -5.32 -1.80
C MET A 256 -5.47 -5.37 -1.45
N LYS A 257 -6.07 -4.22 -1.12
CA LYS A 257 -7.53 -4.09 -0.95
C LYS A 257 -8.27 -4.30 -2.27
N ALA A 258 -7.74 -3.81 -3.39
CA ALA A 258 -8.30 -4.05 -4.72
C ALA A 258 -8.20 -5.54 -5.10
N VAL A 259 -7.03 -6.17 -4.91
CA VAL A 259 -6.81 -7.61 -5.15
C VAL A 259 -7.85 -8.44 -4.42
N LYS A 260 -8.08 -8.18 -3.13
CA LYS A 260 -9.08 -8.93 -2.35
C LYS A 260 -10.50 -8.79 -2.90
N ARG A 261 -10.88 -7.57 -3.31
CA ARG A 261 -12.19 -7.33 -3.92
C ARG A 261 -12.33 -8.09 -5.24
N ILE A 262 -11.34 -7.99 -6.12
CA ILE A 262 -11.31 -8.68 -7.41
C ILE A 262 -11.44 -10.19 -7.22
N ARG A 263 -10.67 -10.77 -6.28
CA ARG A 263 -10.76 -12.21 -5.93
C ARG A 263 -12.15 -12.58 -5.40
N ALA A 264 -12.78 -11.74 -4.59
CA ALA A 264 -14.12 -12.00 -4.06
C ALA A 264 -15.20 -12.02 -5.16
N PHE A 265 -14.98 -11.32 -6.28
CA PHE A 265 -15.84 -11.39 -7.47
C PHE A 265 -15.52 -12.55 -8.42
N GLY A 266 -14.46 -13.32 -8.14
CA GLY A 266 -14.08 -14.49 -8.95
C GLY A 266 -13.40 -14.15 -10.29
N TYR A 267 -12.90 -12.93 -10.47
CA TYR A 267 -12.20 -12.56 -11.70
C TYR A 267 -10.78 -13.16 -11.74
N ASN A 268 -10.53 -13.94 -12.79
CA ASN A 268 -9.23 -14.55 -13.08
C ASN A 268 -8.42 -13.80 -14.13
N GLU A 269 -9.04 -12.81 -14.78
CA GLU A 269 -8.43 -11.95 -15.80
C GLU A 269 -8.85 -10.50 -15.57
N LEU A 270 -8.07 -9.57 -16.11
CA LEU A 270 -8.30 -8.13 -15.97
C LEU A 270 -8.76 -7.53 -17.29
N THR A 271 -10.01 -7.78 -17.68
CA THR A 271 -10.59 -7.20 -18.89
C THR A 271 -11.34 -5.91 -18.58
N PHE A 272 -11.53 -5.03 -19.57
CA PHE A 272 -12.48 -3.91 -19.42
C PHE A 272 -13.92 -4.42 -19.23
N GLU A 273 -14.24 -5.63 -19.71
CA GLU A 273 -15.52 -6.28 -19.43
C GLU A 273 -15.72 -6.54 -17.93
N ALA A 274 -14.66 -6.83 -17.17
CA ALA A 274 -14.76 -6.94 -15.71
C ALA A 274 -15.16 -5.61 -15.07
N PHE A 275 -14.72 -4.48 -15.64
CA PHE A 275 -15.12 -3.14 -15.18
C PHE A 275 -16.55 -2.79 -15.60
N ASP A 276 -16.96 -3.13 -16.82
CA ASP A 276 -18.33 -2.92 -17.31
C ASP A 276 -19.30 -3.79 -16.50
N THR A 277 -18.94 -5.07 -16.28
CA THR A 277 -19.66 -5.96 -15.38
C THR A 277 -19.70 -5.43 -13.94
N ALA A 278 -18.64 -4.78 -13.46
CA ALA A 278 -18.64 -4.15 -12.14
C ALA A 278 -19.57 -2.92 -12.10
N LEU A 279 -19.67 -2.13 -13.18
CA LEU A 279 -20.62 -1.02 -13.30
C LEU A 279 -22.07 -1.54 -13.25
N GLU A 280 -22.33 -2.65 -13.94
CA GLU A 280 -23.63 -3.32 -13.97
C GLU A 280 -23.99 -4.01 -12.66
N ARG A 281 -23.06 -4.74 -12.03
CA ARG A 281 -23.36 -5.53 -10.82
C ARG A 281 -23.28 -4.74 -9.54
N THR A 282 -22.59 -3.61 -9.55
CA THR A 282 -22.46 -2.77 -8.35
C THR A 282 -23.52 -1.68 -8.40
N LYS A 283 -24.62 -1.87 -7.66
CA LYS A 283 -25.74 -0.89 -7.56
C LYS A 283 -25.26 0.57 -7.41
N ARG A 284 -24.19 0.81 -6.66
CA ARG A 284 -23.61 2.14 -6.40
C ARG A 284 -22.91 2.81 -7.60
N LEU A 285 -22.66 2.08 -8.68
CA LEU A 285 -21.97 2.58 -9.88
C LEU A 285 -22.93 2.75 -11.07
N GLN A 286 -24.11 2.12 -11.03
CA GLN A 286 -25.14 2.24 -12.06
C GLN A 286 -25.61 3.69 -12.18
N GLY A 287 -25.66 4.24 -13.40
CA GLY A 287 -26.17 5.60 -13.68
C GLY A 287 -25.37 6.76 -13.09
N ASN A 288 -24.11 6.53 -12.69
CA ASN A 288 -23.23 7.57 -12.20
C ASN A 288 -22.44 8.20 -13.36
N GLU A 289 -22.97 9.29 -13.92
CA GLU A 289 -22.36 10.01 -15.05
C GLU A 289 -20.91 10.43 -14.78
N GLN A 290 -20.55 10.76 -13.54
CA GLN A 290 -19.16 11.09 -13.19
C GLN A 290 -18.25 9.87 -13.19
N ALA A 291 -18.75 8.69 -12.78
CA ALA A 291 -18.00 7.45 -12.85
C ALA A 291 -17.77 7.03 -14.30
N GLU A 292 -18.79 7.18 -15.15
CA GLU A 292 -18.70 6.93 -16.59
C GLU A 292 -17.71 7.90 -17.27
N LYS A 293 -17.77 9.20 -16.97
CA LYS A 293 -16.81 10.18 -17.49
C LYS A 293 -15.38 9.85 -17.08
N ARG A 294 -15.15 9.49 -15.82
CA ARG A 294 -13.82 9.05 -15.35
C ARG A 294 -13.37 7.78 -16.08
N LEU A 295 -14.28 6.86 -16.37
CA LEU A 295 -13.96 5.64 -17.12
C LEU A 295 -13.58 5.96 -18.58
N GLN A 296 -14.26 6.92 -19.20
CA GLN A 296 -13.90 7.40 -20.54
C GLN A 296 -12.53 8.09 -20.55
N GLU A 297 -12.23 8.94 -19.55
CA GLU A 297 -10.93 9.58 -19.38
C GLU A 297 -9.81 8.53 -19.18
N ILE A 298 -10.09 7.49 -18.37
CA ILE A 298 -9.22 6.32 -18.21
C ILE A 298 -8.96 5.65 -19.56
N ARG A 299 -10.03 5.26 -20.29
CA ARG A 299 -9.91 4.61 -21.61
C ARG A 299 -9.11 5.46 -22.60
N GLY A 300 -9.37 6.77 -22.64
CA GLY A 300 -8.64 7.72 -23.50
C GLY A 300 -7.16 7.80 -23.15
N HIS A 301 -6.83 7.94 -21.86
CA HIS A 301 -5.44 7.97 -21.40
C HIS A 301 -4.67 6.70 -21.76
N PHE A 302 -5.31 5.54 -21.69
CA PHE A 302 -4.68 4.27 -22.05
C PHE A 302 -4.63 3.98 -23.55
N ALA A 303 -5.54 4.56 -24.34
CA ALA A 303 -5.54 4.42 -25.78
C ALA A 303 -4.48 5.33 -26.46
N ASP A 304 -4.08 6.41 -25.81
CA ASP A 304 -3.12 7.38 -26.33
C ASP A 304 -1.70 6.75 -26.47
N PRO A 305 -1.16 6.64 -27.70
CA PRO A 305 0.16 6.07 -27.95
C PRO A 305 1.32 6.93 -27.44
N ASP A 306 1.10 8.23 -27.20
CA ASP A 306 2.11 9.17 -26.69
C ASP A 306 2.16 9.23 -25.16
N THR A 307 1.28 8.50 -24.47
CA THR A 307 1.32 8.36 -23.01
C THR A 307 2.62 7.66 -22.59
N LYS A 308 3.57 8.47 -22.11
CA LYS A 308 4.86 8.00 -21.61
C LYS A 308 4.69 7.13 -20.38
N LYS A 309 5.53 6.10 -20.24
CA LYS A 309 5.61 5.33 -18.99
C LYS A 309 5.95 6.30 -17.86
N PRO A 310 5.31 6.20 -16.68
CA PRO A 310 5.73 6.98 -15.53
C PRO A 310 7.20 6.66 -15.24
N GLU A 311 8.08 7.66 -15.26
CA GLU A 311 9.46 7.48 -14.82
C GLU A 311 9.45 7.06 -13.35
N GLY A 312 10.22 6.02 -13.00
CA GLY A 312 10.42 5.59 -11.60
C GLY A 312 9.74 4.29 -11.15
N GLY A 313 9.59 3.30 -12.04
CA GLY A 313 9.30 1.91 -11.60
C GLY A 313 7.98 1.77 -10.84
N THR A 314 6.97 2.57 -11.18
CA THR A 314 5.66 2.49 -10.54
C THR A 314 5.06 1.10 -10.73
N LEU A 315 4.71 0.46 -9.60
CA LEU A 315 3.95 -0.77 -9.55
C LEU A 315 2.76 -0.69 -10.51
N GLY A 316 2.76 -1.57 -11.50
CA GLY A 316 1.76 -1.55 -12.56
C GLY A 316 2.28 -1.10 -13.92
N ALA A 317 3.50 -0.60 -14.12
CA ALA A 317 4.00 -0.25 -15.46
C ALA A 317 3.81 -1.41 -16.48
N ASP A 318 4.15 -2.63 -16.08
CA ASP A 318 3.94 -3.84 -16.89
C ASP A 318 2.44 -4.18 -17.07
N LEU A 319 1.62 -3.94 -16.04
CA LEU A 319 0.17 -4.11 -16.12
C LEU A 319 -0.44 -3.11 -17.10
N MET A 320 0.02 -1.86 -17.07
CA MET A 320 -0.41 -0.74 -17.90
C MET A 320 0.06 -0.92 -19.35
N ASP A 321 1.23 -1.53 -19.56
CA ASP A 321 1.71 -1.95 -20.88
C ASP A 321 0.86 -3.10 -21.45
N ARG A 322 0.49 -4.09 -20.63
CA ARG A 322 -0.45 -5.16 -21.05
C ARG A 322 -1.83 -4.61 -21.38
N PHE A 323 -2.35 -3.70 -20.56
CA PHE A 323 -3.60 -2.98 -20.85
C PHE A 323 -3.53 -2.21 -22.17
N ARG A 324 -2.43 -1.50 -22.43
CA ARG A 324 -2.21 -0.78 -23.69
C ARG A 324 -2.23 -1.72 -24.90
N ARG A 325 -1.55 -2.86 -24.81
CA ARG A 325 -1.53 -3.89 -25.87
C ARG A 325 -2.92 -4.47 -26.12
N TYR A 326 -3.65 -4.82 -25.07
CA TYR A 326 -5.02 -5.30 -25.18
C TYR A 326 -5.96 -4.28 -25.85
N LEU A 327 -5.89 -3.01 -25.47
CA LEU A 327 -6.69 -1.94 -26.10
C LEU A 327 -6.37 -1.73 -27.58
N LYS A 328 -5.16 -2.08 -28.03
CA LYS A 328 -4.76 -2.07 -29.44
C LYS A 328 -5.15 -3.34 -30.20
N GLY A 329 -5.75 -4.33 -29.53
CA GLY A 329 -6.02 -5.66 -30.10
C GLY A 329 -4.77 -6.52 -30.28
N GLU A 330 -3.64 -6.11 -29.70
CA GLU A 330 -2.33 -6.75 -29.85
C GLU A 330 -2.08 -7.73 -28.70
N GLY A 331 -2.76 -8.88 -28.73
CA GLY A 331 -2.55 -9.99 -27.81
C GLY A 331 -3.56 -10.10 -26.66
N THR A 332 -3.41 -11.17 -25.88
CA THR A 332 -4.20 -11.43 -24.66
C THR A 332 -3.47 -10.90 -23.42
N LEU A 333 -4.22 -10.55 -22.38
CA LEU A 333 -3.74 -9.91 -21.15
C LEU A 333 -3.07 -10.87 -20.16
#